data_AF-A0A813IIR6-F1
#
_entry.id   AF-A0A813IIR6-F1
#
_cell.length_a   1.000
_cell.length_b   1.000
_cell.length_c   1.000
_cell.angle_alpha   90.00
_cell.angle_beta   90.00
_cell.angle_gamma   90.00
#
_symmetry.space_group_name_H-M   'P 1'
#
loop_
_entity.id
_entity.type
_entity.pdbx_description
1 polymer ?
#
loop_
_entity_poly.entity_id
_entity_poly.type
_entity_poly.pdbx_seq_one_letter_code
_entity_poly.pdbx_strand_id
1 'polypeptide(L)'
;MAGDRAAAALRAPEILQVSARLAAFAAGCLGTATPAKTGSRLGLMGSASEEEFVQVLHHMEVLSKQRAAKMAGLSAAAESDLTSGKRPCCSVFFEQALCEACGVSPSELGAAGIFALLPTDNSGRADLMRVFGMTSGKVSTRGGLLRRLGGSNFVHDTCSPSDDKSTETSGGCADGDASPFVEDFPADYVELASDLPSLPASAFGAARQHLLQEVDEADWAADTAAVNKLRSVLVHEASSEASVQLLLALAQRCRSRRPALSKTSLRAVMEFADARGATGVGSSWPEAAEVVVACCLAAIRVTKVAARLAEATLAAVLRRHAADTSPAAAAQMLTACAIAEVSAKVPQPAGVSAALRAQAPLMGGLAIARSPAMTGAVEAAAAVTAISSLCQDILENRRLAPAFSDARSVLRGLPRLQEVTGDGQNCDGERQDQPPVSRLTGKRAE
;
A
#
# COMPACT_ATOMS: atom_id res chain seq x y z
N MET A 1 3.01 -3.67 -47.80
CA MET A 1 4.49 -3.61 -47.73
C MET A 1 5.07 -2.19 -47.88
N ALA A 2 4.27 -1.12 -47.79
CA ALA A 2 4.79 0.27 -47.75
C ALA A 2 5.03 0.78 -46.30
N GLY A 3 4.48 0.13 -45.28
CA GLY A 3 4.60 0.54 -43.87
C GLY A 3 5.96 0.23 -43.22
N ASP A 4 6.62 -0.87 -43.60
CA ASP A 4 7.87 -1.32 -42.93
C ASP A 4 9.08 -0.39 -43.15
N ARG A 5 9.06 0.45 -44.18
CA ARG A 5 10.18 1.37 -44.46
C ARG A 5 10.09 2.69 -43.69
N ALA A 6 8.92 3.08 -43.20
CA ALA A 6 8.76 4.33 -42.46
C ALA A 6 9.25 4.21 -41.00
N ALA A 7 9.02 3.06 -40.36
CA ALA A 7 9.46 2.80 -38.98
C ALA A 7 10.99 2.75 -38.83
N ALA A 8 11.70 2.26 -39.86
CA ALA A 8 13.15 2.07 -39.81
C ALA A 8 13.98 3.37 -39.89
N ALA A 9 13.36 4.52 -40.20
CA ALA A 9 14.05 5.80 -40.37
C ALA A 9 13.82 6.80 -39.21
N LEU A 10 12.93 6.48 -38.28
CA LEU A 10 12.63 7.36 -37.14
C LEU A 10 13.74 7.29 -36.10
N ARG A 11 14.12 8.45 -35.58
CA ARG A 11 15.23 8.58 -34.65
C ARG A 11 14.76 8.13 -33.26
N ALA A 12 15.60 7.40 -32.51
CA ALA A 12 15.36 7.05 -31.10
C ALA A 12 14.72 8.15 -30.20
N PRO A 13 15.06 9.45 -30.33
CA PRO A 13 14.35 10.53 -29.62
C PRO A 13 12.85 10.62 -29.91
N GLU A 14 12.40 10.33 -31.13
CA GLU A 14 10.98 10.41 -31.52
C GLU A 14 10.16 9.30 -30.85
N ILE A 15 10.70 8.09 -30.76
CA ILE A 15 10.09 6.94 -30.05
C ILE A 15 9.84 7.28 -28.57
N LEU A 16 10.84 7.86 -27.90
CA LEU A 16 10.70 8.26 -26.50
C LEU A 16 9.68 9.40 -26.32
N GLN A 17 9.61 10.32 -27.28
CA GLN A 17 8.66 11.43 -27.23
C GLN A 17 7.21 10.94 -27.42
N VAL A 18 6.97 10.05 -28.38
CA VAL A 18 5.64 9.43 -28.60
C VAL A 18 5.23 8.64 -27.37
N SER A 19 6.14 7.88 -26.77
CA SER A 19 5.89 7.13 -25.53
C SER A 19 5.47 8.04 -24.37
N ALA A 20 6.22 9.12 -24.13
CA ALA A 20 5.91 10.07 -23.08
C ALA A 20 4.55 10.76 -23.29
N ARG A 21 4.23 11.10 -24.55
CA ARG A 21 2.94 11.69 -24.93
C ARG A 21 1.77 10.73 -24.74
N LEU A 22 1.93 9.46 -25.15
CA LEU A 22 0.94 8.41 -24.92
C LEU A 22 0.66 8.23 -23.42
N ALA A 23 1.71 8.14 -22.60
CA ALA A 23 1.59 8.03 -21.15
C ALA A 23 0.88 9.24 -20.52
N ALA A 24 1.17 10.45 -20.99
CA ALA A 24 0.52 11.68 -20.54
C ALA A 24 -0.96 11.75 -20.95
N PHE A 25 -1.27 11.39 -22.20
CA PHE A 25 -2.65 11.30 -22.69
C PHE A 25 -3.49 10.34 -21.84
N ALA A 26 -2.97 9.14 -21.63
CA ALA A 26 -3.60 8.13 -20.80
C ALA A 26 -3.81 8.59 -19.34
N ALA A 27 -2.83 9.31 -18.76
CA ALA A 27 -2.98 9.89 -17.42
C ALA A 27 -4.09 10.95 -17.36
N GLY A 28 -4.20 11.80 -18.39
CA GLY A 28 -5.27 12.79 -18.53
C GLY A 28 -6.64 12.16 -18.63
N CYS A 29 -6.80 11.13 -19.47
CA CYS A 29 -7.99 10.30 -19.62
C CYS A 29 -8.47 9.75 -18.27
N LEU A 30 -7.58 9.09 -17.53
CA LEU A 30 -7.93 8.39 -16.29
C LEU A 30 -7.90 9.27 -15.03
N GLY A 31 -7.42 10.51 -15.13
CA GLY A 31 -7.32 11.44 -14.01
C GLY A 31 -6.33 10.95 -12.94
N THR A 32 -5.20 10.41 -13.37
CA THR A 32 -4.11 9.96 -12.50
C THR A 32 -3.02 11.03 -12.46
N ALA A 33 -2.32 11.12 -11.31
CA ALA A 33 -1.28 12.13 -11.12
C ALA A 33 0.04 11.79 -11.85
N THR A 34 0.27 10.51 -12.18
CA THR A 34 1.51 10.05 -12.81
C THR A 34 1.23 8.94 -13.82
N PRO A 35 2.06 8.82 -14.89
CA PRO A 35 1.97 7.70 -15.83
C PRO A 35 2.01 6.32 -15.18
N ALA A 36 2.85 6.11 -14.16
CA ALA A 36 2.95 4.82 -13.48
C ALA A 36 1.62 4.40 -12.84
N LYS A 37 0.90 5.34 -12.19
CA LYS A 37 -0.43 5.07 -11.63
C LYS A 37 -1.47 4.77 -12.71
N THR A 38 -1.33 5.38 -13.89
CA THR A 38 -2.15 5.06 -15.07
C THR A 38 -1.94 3.62 -15.50
N GLY A 39 -0.68 3.20 -15.65
CA GLY A 39 -0.33 1.84 -16.04
C GLY A 39 -0.86 0.79 -15.05
N SER A 40 -0.75 1.05 -13.74
CA SER A 40 -1.33 0.16 -12.72
C SER A 40 -2.86 0.08 -12.79
N ARG A 41 -3.56 1.19 -13.11
CA ARG A 41 -5.02 1.18 -13.27
C ARG A 41 -5.49 0.42 -14.50
N LEU A 42 -4.70 0.46 -15.57
CA LEU A 42 -4.94 -0.31 -16.79
C LEU A 42 -4.59 -1.80 -16.63
N GLY A 43 -4.02 -2.20 -15.48
CA GLY A 43 -3.63 -3.60 -15.25
C GLY A 43 -2.51 -4.07 -16.17
N LEU A 44 -1.65 -3.17 -16.63
CA LEU A 44 -0.55 -3.52 -17.54
C LEU A 44 0.51 -4.31 -16.78
N MET A 45 0.80 -5.54 -17.24
CA MET A 45 1.73 -6.46 -16.58
C MET A 45 2.97 -6.79 -17.42
N GLY A 46 3.19 -6.14 -18.55
CA GLY A 46 4.33 -6.44 -19.42
C GLY A 46 4.20 -5.84 -20.83
N SER A 47 4.83 -6.52 -21.79
CA SER A 47 4.75 -6.16 -23.20
C SER A 47 3.43 -6.59 -23.84
N ALA A 48 2.95 -5.83 -24.81
CA ALA A 48 1.70 -6.09 -25.52
C ALA A 48 1.92 -6.33 -27.02
N SER A 49 1.17 -7.26 -27.62
CA SER A 49 1.01 -7.33 -29.08
C SER A 49 0.18 -6.15 -29.58
N GLU A 50 0.09 -5.99 -30.91
CA GLU A 50 -0.73 -4.93 -31.51
C GLU A 50 -2.21 -5.09 -31.14
N GLU A 51 -2.73 -6.32 -31.17
CA GLU A 51 -4.12 -6.62 -30.81
C GLU A 51 -4.40 -6.32 -29.34
N GLU A 52 -3.50 -6.68 -28.44
CA GLU A 52 -3.60 -6.37 -27.02
C GLU A 52 -3.51 -4.86 -26.78
N PHE A 53 -2.65 -4.15 -27.52
CA PHE A 53 -2.56 -2.70 -27.45
C PHE A 53 -3.87 -2.02 -27.85
N VAL A 54 -4.53 -2.49 -28.92
CA VAL A 54 -5.86 -2.00 -29.31
C VAL A 54 -6.89 -2.27 -28.20
N GLN A 55 -6.84 -3.43 -27.54
CA GLN A 55 -7.71 -3.72 -26.39
C GLN A 55 -7.45 -2.76 -25.21
N VAL A 56 -6.18 -2.43 -24.94
CA VAL A 56 -5.80 -1.45 -23.90
C VAL A 56 -6.35 -0.07 -24.23
N LEU A 57 -6.25 0.38 -25.49
CA LEU A 57 -6.80 1.67 -25.92
C LEU A 57 -8.32 1.71 -25.78
N HIS A 58 -9.01 0.64 -26.19
CA HIS A 58 -10.46 0.54 -26.04
C HIS A 58 -10.88 0.55 -24.55
N HIS A 59 -10.17 -0.20 -23.70
CA HIS A 59 -10.41 -0.19 -22.26
C HIS A 59 -10.20 1.21 -21.65
N MET A 60 -9.15 1.92 -22.09
CA MET A 60 -8.88 3.30 -21.68
C MET A 60 -10.00 4.25 -22.11
N GLU A 61 -10.56 4.11 -23.31
CA GLU A 61 -11.73 4.87 -23.76
C GLU A 61 -12.94 4.62 -22.86
N VAL A 62 -13.25 3.36 -22.55
CA VAL A 62 -14.37 2.98 -21.67
C VAL A 62 -14.22 3.63 -20.29
N LEU A 63 -13.04 3.52 -19.67
CA LEU A 63 -12.77 4.14 -18.37
C LEU A 63 -12.88 5.67 -18.43
N SER A 64 -12.45 6.28 -19.54
CA SER A 64 -12.56 7.73 -19.76
C SER A 64 -14.03 8.18 -19.82
N LYS A 65 -14.87 7.45 -20.56
CA LYS A 65 -16.32 7.70 -20.63
C LYS A 65 -16.99 7.54 -19.27
N GLN A 66 -16.67 6.47 -18.54
CA GLN A 66 -17.18 6.24 -17.18
C GLN A 66 -16.82 7.38 -16.23
N ARG A 67 -15.58 7.87 -16.31
CA ARG A 67 -15.13 9.03 -15.53
C ARG A 67 -15.87 10.31 -15.92
N ALA A 68 -16.03 10.58 -17.22
CA ALA A 68 -16.76 11.74 -17.71
C ALA A 68 -18.23 11.72 -17.24
N ALA A 69 -18.91 10.57 -17.37
CA ALA A 69 -20.27 10.37 -16.86
C ALA A 69 -20.36 10.64 -15.35
N LYS A 70 -19.41 10.11 -14.57
CA LYS A 70 -19.33 10.36 -13.13
C LYS A 70 -19.13 11.84 -12.80
N MET A 71 -18.30 12.56 -13.56
CA MET A 71 -18.10 14.00 -13.36
C MET A 71 -19.34 14.83 -13.73
N ALA A 72 -20.10 14.39 -14.73
CA ALA A 72 -21.36 15.00 -15.13
C ALA A 72 -22.54 14.65 -14.19
N GLY A 73 -22.32 13.82 -13.15
CA GLY A 73 -23.40 13.35 -12.27
C GLY A 73 -24.36 12.37 -12.95
N LEU A 74 -23.98 11.80 -14.09
CA LEU A 74 -24.76 10.80 -14.80
C LEU A 74 -24.48 9.42 -14.20
N SER A 75 -25.53 8.64 -13.96
CA SER A 75 -25.39 7.23 -13.61
C SER A 75 -24.78 6.51 -14.80
N ALA A 76 -23.61 5.88 -14.62
CA ALA A 76 -22.98 5.09 -15.67
C ALA A 76 -23.89 3.92 -16.03
N ALA A 77 -24.65 4.03 -17.13
CA ALA A 77 -25.26 2.88 -17.76
C ALA A 77 -24.10 1.97 -18.17
N ALA A 78 -24.08 0.74 -17.65
CA ALA A 78 -23.08 -0.24 -18.01
C ALA A 78 -23.33 -0.67 -19.46
N GLU A 79 -22.81 0.10 -20.42
CA GLU A 79 -22.64 -0.37 -21.80
C GLU A 79 -21.54 -1.43 -21.80
N SER A 80 -21.87 -2.63 -21.32
CA SER A 80 -20.99 -3.81 -21.43
C SER A 80 -21.29 -4.52 -22.74
N ASP A 81 -21.02 -3.86 -23.87
CA ASP A 81 -21.14 -4.48 -25.20
C ASP A 81 -19.90 -5.35 -25.54
N LEU A 82 -19.29 -5.96 -24.52
CA LEU A 82 -18.15 -6.88 -24.64
C LEU A 82 -18.55 -8.27 -25.15
N THR A 83 -19.85 -8.52 -25.33
CA THR A 83 -20.37 -9.82 -25.79
C THR A 83 -20.63 -9.88 -27.30
N SER A 84 -20.61 -8.74 -28.01
CA SER A 84 -20.62 -8.77 -29.47
C SER A 84 -19.22 -9.24 -29.91
N GLY A 85 -19.10 -10.39 -30.56
CA GLY A 85 -17.82 -10.95 -31.03
C GLY A 85 -17.07 -10.10 -32.08
N LYS A 86 -17.40 -8.81 -32.17
CA LYS A 86 -16.73 -7.80 -32.96
C LYS A 86 -15.42 -7.42 -32.26
N ARG A 87 -14.34 -7.30 -33.04
CA ARG A 87 -13.06 -6.83 -32.50
C ARG A 87 -13.27 -5.46 -31.84
N PRO A 88 -12.74 -5.24 -30.61
CA PRO A 88 -12.84 -3.95 -29.96
C PRO A 88 -12.12 -2.91 -30.82
N CYS A 89 -12.83 -1.84 -31.17
CA CYS A 89 -12.26 -0.68 -31.83
C CYS A 89 -12.53 0.57 -30.98
N CYS A 90 -11.61 1.52 -31.03
CA CYS A 90 -11.82 2.81 -30.40
C CYS A 90 -12.81 3.62 -31.24
N SER A 91 -13.53 4.56 -30.62
CA SER A 91 -14.29 5.53 -31.40
C SER A 91 -13.37 6.44 -32.21
N VAL A 92 -13.85 6.90 -33.37
CA VAL A 92 -13.09 7.81 -34.25
C VAL A 92 -12.60 9.06 -33.51
N PHE A 93 -13.44 9.61 -32.61
CA PHE A 93 -13.06 10.78 -31.81
C PHE A 93 -11.92 10.48 -30.83
N PHE A 94 -11.94 9.29 -30.22
CA PHE A 94 -10.86 8.88 -29.31
C PHE A 94 -9.56 8.64 -30.08
N GLU A 95 -9.62 7.97 -31.23
CA GLU A 95 -8.44 7.75 -32.09
C GLU A 95 -7.86 9.08 -32.59
N GLN A 96 -8.70 10.02 -33.00
CA GLN A 96 -8.25 11.34 -33.43
C GLN A 96 -7.54 12.10 -32.29
N ALA A 97 -8.13 12.12 -31.10
CA ALA A 97 -7.52 12.77 -29.93
C ALA A 97 -6.21 12.10 -29.52
N LEU A 98 -6.14 10.76 -29.62
CA LEU A 98 -4.94 9.99 -29.35
C LEU A 98 -3.82 10.31 -30.36
N CYS A 99 -4.14 10.31 -31.66
CA CYS A 99 -3.19 10.68 -32.72
C CYS A 99 -2.66 12.10 -32.54
N GLU A 100 -3.54 13.06 -32.28
CA GLU A 100 -3.16 14.46 -32.01
C GLU A 100 -2.24 14.57 -30.78
N ALA A 101 -2.58 13.90 -29.67
CA ALA A 101 -1.77 13.91 -28.46
C ALA A 101 -0.38 13.30 -28.67
N CYS A 102 -0.27 12.25 -29.49
CA CYS A 102 1.00 11.63 -29.85
C CYS A 102 1.79 12.45 -30.90
N GLY A 103 1.13 13.38 -31.61
CA GLY A 103 1.72 14.12 -32.73
C GLY A 103 1.85 13.29 -34.00
N VAL A 104 0.92 12.36 -34.22
CA VAL A 104 0.85 11.49 -35.39
C VAL A 104 -0.36 11.90 -36.23
N SER A 105 -0.21 11.92 -37.56
CA SER A 105 -1.33 12.26 -38.43
C SER A 105 -2.41 11.17 -38.39
N PRO A 106 -3.69 11.49 -38.11
CA PRO A 106 -4.78 10.51 -38.08
C PRO A 106 -4.98 9.78 -39.42
N SER A 107 -4.64 10.44 -40.53
CA SER A 107 -4.85 9.90 -41.89
C SER A 107 -3.84 8.82 -42.29
N GLU A 108 -2.73 8.69 -41.56
CA GLU A 108 -1.59 7.87 -42.02
C GLU A 108 -1.39 6.60 -41.20
N LEU A 109 -1.70 6.61 -39.90
CA LEU A 109 -1.09 5.64 -38.98
C LEU A 109 -2.06 5.04 -37.94
N GLY A 110 -3.05 5.78 -37.43
CA GLY A 110 -4.03 5.24 -36.46
C GLY A 110 -3.38 4.54 -35.24
N ALA A 111 -4.09 3.60 -34.60
CA ALA A 111 -3.55 2.85 -33.46
C ALA A 111 -2.35 1.96 -33.83
N ALA A 112 -2.38 1.32 -35.01
CA ALA A 112 -1.30 0.47 -35.50
C ALA A 112 0.02 1.24 -35.69
N GLY A 113 -0.08 2.47 -36.18
CA GLY A 113 1.06 3.33 -36.38
C GLY A 113 1.62 3.89 -35.09
N ILE A 114 0.78 4.21 -34.10
CA ILE A 114 1.27 4.53 -32.75
C ILE A 114 2.00 3.32 -32.17
N PHE A 115 1.45 2.10 -32.32
CA PHE A 115 2.08 0.87 -31.84
C PHE A 115 3.49 0.67 -32.44
N ALA A 116 3.65 0.89 -33.74
CA ALA A 116 4.95 0.81 -34.42
C ALA A 116 5.99 1.83 -33.93
N LEU A 117 5.56 2.89 -33.23
CA LEU A 117 6.41 3.94 -32.65
C LEU A 117 6.73 3.72 -31.17
N LEU A 118 6.23 2.65 -30.55
CA LEU A 118 6.49 2.35 -29.15
C LEU A 118 7.80 1.58 -28.97
N PRO A 119 8.48 1.72 -27.82
CA PRO A 119 9.60 0.86 -27.47
C PRO A 119 9.13 -0.58 -27.45
N THR A 120 9.86 -1.46 -28.12
CA THR A 120 9.58 -2.89 -28.16
C THR A 120 10.59 -3.70 -27.35
N ASP A 121 10.17 -4.87 -26.89
CA ASP A 121 11.05 -5.86 -26.30
C ASP A 121 11.74 -6.74 -27.36
N ASN A 122 12.53 -7.72 -26.92
CA ASN A 122 13.24 -8.65 -27.81
C ASN A 122 12.30 -9.51 -28.68
N SER A 123 11.01 -9.57 -28.36
CA SER A 123 9.99 -10.29 -29.13
C SER A 123 9.23 -9.40 -30.11
N GLY A 124 9.56 -8.10 -30.17
CA GLY A 124 8.86 -7.12 -31.01
C GLY A 124 7.53 -6.64 -30.44
N ARG A 125 7.21 -7.00 -29.18
CA ARG A 125 5.99 -6.54 -28.48
C ARG A 125 6.26 -5.19 -27.82
N ALA A 126 5.27 -4.30 -27.78
CA ALA A 126 5.42 -2.98 -27.18
C ALA A 126 5.60 -3.10 -25.65
N ASP A 127 6.72 -2.61 -25.11
CA ASP A 127 7.04 -2.58 -23.68
C ASP A 127 6.26 -1.44 -23.00
N LEU A 128 4.98 -1.71 -22.71
CA LEU A 128 4.10 -0.74 -22.06
C LEU A 128 4.57 -0.39 -20.64
N MET A 129 5.26 -1.31 -19.96
CA MET A 129 5.82 -1.03 -18.64
C MET A 129 6.83 0.11 -18.68
N ARG A 130 7.68 0.13 -19.71
CA ARG A 130 8.61 1.24 -19.95
C ARG A 130 7.92 2.52 -20.38
N VAL A 131 6.90 2.44 -21.24
CA VAL A 131 6.09 3.61 -21.66
C VAL A 131 5.49 4.33 -20.45
N PHE A 132 4.97 3.58 -19.47
CA PHE A 132 4.34 4.14 -18.27
C PHE A 132 5.31 4.36 -17.09
N GLY A 133 6.62 4.13 -17.28
CA GLY A 133 7.63 4.34 -16.24
C GLY A 133 7.44 3.42 -15.02
N MET A 134 6.90 2.22 -15.23
CA MET A 134 6.67 1.22 -14.18
C MET A 134 7.86 0.28 -13.97
N THR A 135 8.82 0.26 -14.90
CA THR A 135 10.08 -0.43 -14.74
C THR A 135 11.12 0.53 -14.17
N SER A 136 11.62 0.25 -12.96
CA SER A 136 12.76 0.96 -12.34
C SER A 136 14.10 0.64 -13.02
N GLY A 137 14.07 0.22 -14.28
CA GLY A 137 15.24 -0.15 -15.04
C GLY A 137 16.12 1.08 -15.22
N LYS A 138 17.24 1.15 -14.49
CA LYS A 138 18.38 1.97 -14.86
C LYS A 138 18.63 1.70 -16.34
N VAL A 139 18.28 2.66 -17.20
CA VAL A 139 18.61 2.60 -18.62
C VAL A 139 20.13 2.52 -18.65
N SER A 140 20.66 1.31 -18.88
CA SER A 140 22.07 1.12 -19.17
C SER A 140 22.30 1.75 -20.53
N THR A 141 22.47 3.06 -20.51
CA THR A 141 22.83 3.87 -21.66
C THR A 141 24.30 3.54 -21.90
N ARG A 142 24.53 2.43 -22.60
CA ARG A 142 25.86 2.07 -23.10
C ARG A 142 26.15 3.04 -24.26
N GLY A 143 26.60 4.24 -23.89
CA GLY A 143 26.85 5.36 -24.81
C GLY A 143 26.93 6.67 -24.03
N GLY A 144 28.16 7.10 -23.75
CA GLY A 144 28.44 8.34 -23.03
C GLY A 144 28.10 9.61 -23.82
N LEU A 145 28.31 10.73 -23.13
CA LEU A 145 28.18 12.12 -23.60
C LEU A 145 26.74 12.59 -23.90
N LEU A 146 26.08 13.16 -22.88
CA LEU A 146 25.31 14.42 -22.94
C LEU A 146 24.28 14.46 -21.79
N ARG A 147 24.69 15.03 -20.65
CA ARG A 147 23.77 15.73 -19.74
C ARG A 147 24.52 16.86 -19.02
N ARG A 148 24.73 17.94 -19.76
CA ARG A 148 24.83 19.30 -19.25
C ARG A 148 23.83 20.09 -20.06
N LEU A 149 22.91 20.78 -19.38
CA LEU A 149 22.18 22.00 -19.75
C LEU A 149 20.83 21.98 -19.01
N GLY A 150 20.58 23.02 -18.21
CA GLY A 150 19.25 23.33 -17.69
C GLY A 150 19.13 23.61 -16.19
N GLY A 151 20.07 24.36 -15.60
CA GLY A 151 19.84 25.03 -14.31
C GLY A 151 19.10 26.35 -14.54
N SER A 152 17.98 26.56 -13.84
CA SER A 152 17.29 27.85 -13.76
C SER A 152 17.36 28.31 -12.32
N ASN A 153 18.23 29.28 -12.06
CA ASN A 153 18.39 29.96 -10.78
C ASN A 153 17.22 30.91 -10.56
N PHE A 154 16.51 30.78 -9.44
CA PHE A 154 15.63 31.82 -8.92
C PHE A 154 16.32 32.45 -7.71
N VAL A 155 16.92 33.61 -7.94
CA VAL A 155 17.57 34.44 -6.93
C VAL A 155 16.51 35.37 -6.36
N HIS A 156 16.26 35.29 -5.05
CA HIS A 156 15.61 36.38 -4.31
C HIS A 156 16.64 36.93 -3.33
N ASP A 157 17.25 38.04 -3.74
CA ASP A 157 18.23 38.81 -3.00
C ASP A 157 17.47 39.89 -2.21
N THR A 158 17.59 39.89 -0.88
CA THR A 158 17.21 41.05 -0.06
C THR A 158 18.34 41.33 0.91
N CYS A 159 18.96 42.49 0.70
CA CYS A 159 20.01 43.08 1.51
C CYS A 159 19.53 43.42 2.94
N SER A 160 20.42 43.27 3.91
CA SER A 160 20.59 44.20 5.03
C SER A 160 22.03 44.11 5.53
N PRO A 161 22.73 45.25 5.68
CA PRO A 161 24.11 45.29 6.18
C PRO A 161 24.13 45.53 7.69
N SER A 162 25.07 44.88 8.37
CA SER A 162 25.59 45.36 9.65
C SER A 162 27.03 44.90 9.79
N ASP A 163 27.91 45.90 9.74
CA ASP A 163 29.36 45.85 9.89
C ASP A 163 29.81 45.53 11.34
N ASP A 164 31.09 45.14 11.41
CA ASP A 164 32.03 45.16 12.54
C ASP A 164 31.80 44.12 13.66
N LYS A 165 32.76 43.25 14.01
CA LYS A 165 34.15 43.59 14.36
C LYS A 165 35.03 42.33 14.49
N SER A 166 36.28 42.48 14.08
CA SER A 166 37.38 41.51 14.10
C SER A 166 37.82 41.06 15.51
N THR A 167 38.21 39.80 15.64
CA THR A 167 39.35 39.38 16.47
C THR A 167 39.98 38.13 15.87
N GLU A 168 41.21 38.30 15.39
CA GLU A 168 42.12 37.23 14.98
C GLU A 168 42.53 36.43 16.22
N THR A 169 42.47 35.10 16.16
CA THR A 169 43.39 34.26 16.90
C THR A 169 43.74 33.02 16.09
N SER A 170 45.01 32.98 15.72
CA SER A 170 45.70 31.95 14.96
C SER A 170 46.03 30.73 15.82
N GLY A 171 45.98 29.54 15.21
CA GLY A 171 46.90 28.45 15.54
C GLY A 171 46.29 27.20 16.19
N GLY A 172 46.12 26.14 15.40
CA GLY A 172 45.81 24.81 15.94
C GLY A 172 45.43 23.78 14.88
N CYS A 173 46.42 23.34 14.08
CA CYS A 173 46.27 22.28 13.10
C CYS A 173 45.97 20.94 13.80
N ALA A 174 44.73 20.49 13.73
CA ALA A 174 44.37 19.08 13.81
C ALA A 174 43.41 18.84 12.65
N ASP A 175 43.87 18.07 11.65
CA ASP A 175 43.08 17.59 10.52
C ASP A 175 41.94 16.71 11.04
N GLY A 176 40.87 17.36 11.49
CA GLY A 176 39.59 16.75 11.76
C GLY A 176 38.91 16.50 10.43
N ASP A 177 39.04 15.28 9.94
CA ASP A 177 38.34 14.72 8.79
C ASP A 177 36.82 14.76 9.08
N ALA A 178 36.24 15.95 8.98
CA ALA A 178 34.82 16.20 9.07
C ALA A 178 34.20 15.62 7.80
N SER A 179 33.91 14.33 7.88
CA SER A 179 33.16 13.60 6.87
C SER A 179 31.96 14.46 6.42
N PRO A 180 31.74 14.63 5.10
CA PRO A 180 30.63 15.40 4.58
C PRO A 180 29.34 14.66 4.92
N PHE A 181 28.78 14.96 6.09
CA PHE A 181 27.39 14.66 6.36
C PHE A 181 26.59 15.36 5.27
N VAL A 182 25.90 14.57 4.45
CA VAL A 182 24.92 15.06 3.48
C VAL A 182 23.86 15.80 4.32
N GLU A 183 24.03 17.12 4.45
CA GLU A 183 23.22 17.96 5.35
C GLU A 183 21.73 17.94 4.97
N ASP A 184 21.43 17.66 3.71
CA ASP A 184 20.05 17.59 3.21
C ASP A 184 19.61 16.16 2.90
N PHE A 185 19.13 15.44 3.91
CA PHE A 185 18.37 14.21 3.69
C PHE A 185 16.87 14.52 3.57
N PRO A 186 16.11 13.87 2.66
CA PRO A 186 14.71 14.22 2.41
C PRO A 186 13.85 14.22 3.68
N ALA A 187 13.29 15.39 4.01
CA ALA A 187 12.29 15.58 5.08
C ALA A 187 10.84 15.41 4.59
N ASP A 188 10.65 15.07 3.32
CA ASP A 188 9.35 14.78 2.72
C ASP A 188 8.95 13.30 2.88
N TYR A 189 7.67 13.02 2.63
CA TYR A 189 7.18 11.65 2.54
C TYR A 189 7.69 10.97 1.26
N VAL A 190 8.45 9.88 1.41
CA VAL A 190 8.92 9.03 0.30
C VAL A 190 8.22 7.68 0.37
N GLU A 191 7.51 7.30 -0.69
CA GLU A 191 6.63 6.13 -0.68
C GLU A 191 7.39 4.79 -0.64
N LEU A 192 8.51 4.67 -1.35
CA LEU A 192 9.33 3.47 -1.40
C LEU A 192 10.70 3.74 -0.77
N ALA A 193 11.16 2.87 0.12
CA ALA A 193 12.48 3.00 0.74
C ALA A 193 13.63 2.96 -0.30
N SER A 194 13.44 2.24 -1.42
CA SER A 194 14.41 2.17 -2.52
C SER A 194 14.65 3.49 -3.26
N ASP A 195 13.76 4.47 -3.08
CA ASP A 195 13.88 5.79 -3.70
C ASP A 195 14.71 6.75 -2.83
N LEU A 196 15.07 6.33 -1.61
CA LEU A 196 15.90 7.10 -0.69
C LEU A 196 17.39 7.00 -1.07
N PRO A 197 18.20 8.05 -0.87
CA PRO A 197 19.64 7.97 -1.05
C PRO A 197 20.24 6.91 -0.13
N SER A 198 21.18 6.11 -0.65
CA SER A 198 21.90 5.10 0.14
C SER A 198 22.78 5.75 1.21
N LEU A 199 22.74 5.21 2.42
CA LEU A 199 23.50 5.68 3.56
C LEU A 199 24.35 4.55 4.15
N PRO A 200 25.49 4.88 4.78
CA PRO A 200 26.26 3.90 5.55
C PRO A 200 25.53 3.48 6.84
N ALA A 201 25.81 2.28 7.34
CA ALA A 201 25.33 1.75 8.63
C ALA A 201 25.42 2.76 9.80
N SER A 202 26.48 3.58 9.85
CA SER A 202 26.69 4.57 10.91
C SER A 202 25.59 5.62 10.98
N ALA A 203 24.93 5.93 9.87
CA ALA A 203 23.80 6.85 9.83
C ALA A 203 22.58 6.33 10.61
N PHE A 204 22.44 5.00 10.73
CA PHE A 204 21.37 4.38 11.51
C PHE A 204 21.49 4.72 13.00
N GLY A 205 22.70 4.63 13.57
CA GLY A 205 22.95 4.92 14.98
C GLY A 205 22.58 6.37 15.35
N ALA A 206 22.98 7.33 14.51
CA ALA A 206 22.67 8.74 14.70
C ALA A 206 21.16 9.03 14.56
N ALA A 207 20.51 8.50 13.51
CA ALA A 207 19.08 8.66 13.31
C ALA A 207 18.27 8.03 14.46
N ARG A 208 18.67 6.83 14.92
CA ARG A 208 18.07 6.18 16.09
C ARG A 208 18.21 7.04 17.33
N GLN A 209 19.41 7.55 17.63
CA GLN A 209 19.66 8.36 18.82
C GLN A 209 18.80 9.64 18.83
N HIS A 210 18.65 10.29 17.67
CA HIS A 210 17.76 11.44 17.54
C HIS A 210 16.30 11.07 17.83
N LEU A 211 15.78 9.98 17.24
CA LEU A 211 14.39 9.58 17.43
C LEU A 211 14.07 9.11 18.86
N LEU A 212 15.06 8.69 19.64
CA LEU A 212 14.90 8.34 21.05
C LEU A 212 14.77 9.56 21.98
N GLN A 213 14.99 10.78 21.47
CA GLN A 213 14.71 12.01 22.20
C GLN A 213 13.18 12.24 22.28
N GLU A 214 12.76 13.11 23.21
CA GLU A 214 11.36 13.50 23.35
C GLU A 214 10.83 14.13 22.04
N VAL A 215 9.58 13.81 21.70
CA VAL A 215 8.97 14.28 20.45
C VAL A 215 8.62 15.76 20.57
N ASP A 216 9.27 16.60 19.77
CA ASP A 216 8.88 18.00 19.55
C ASP A 216 8.20 18.15 18.17
N GLU A 217 6.93 18.57 18.15
CA GLU A 217 6.19 18.81 16.91
C GLU A 217 6.75 20.00 16.10
N ALA A 218 7.57 20.87 16.69
CA ALA A 218 8.31 21.89 15.96
C ALA A 218 9.40 21.28 15.05
N ASP A 219 10.02 20.19 15.49
CA ASP A 219 11.15 19.52 14.82
C ASP A 219 10.71 18.38 13.88
N TRP A 220 9.44 18.39 13.46
CA TRP A 220 8.85 17.33 12.64
C TRP A 220 9.64 17.02 11.34
N ALA A 221 10.32 18.02 10.77
CA ALA A 221 11.13 17.87 9.57
C ALA A 221 12.41 17.07 9.84
N ALA A 222 13.09 17.35 10.96
CA ALA A 222 14.27 16.61 11.41
C ALA A 222 13.91 15.16 11.76
N ASP A 223 12.80 14.97 12.47
CA ASP A 223 12.24 13.65 12.75
C ASP A 223 11.92 12.89 11.45
N THR A 224 11.28 13.54 10.47
CA THR A 224 10.93 12.88 9.19
C THR A 224 12.18 12.48 8.43
N ALA A 225 13.20 13.34 8.39
CA ALA A 225 14.50 13.03 7.80
C ALA A 225 15.17 11.85 8.53
N ALA A 226 15.16 11.82 9.86
CA ALA A 226 15.72 10.72 10.65
C ALA A 226 14.99 9.39 10.40
N VAL A 227 13.66 9.40 10.32
CA VAL A 227 12.89 8.20 9.94
C VAL A 227 13.27 7.74 8.53
N ASN A 228 13.36 8.64 7.56
CA ASN A 228 13.81 8.28 6.21
C ASN A 228 15.25 7.73 6.21
N LYS A 229 16.17 8.24 7.06
CA LYS A 229 17.52 7.68 7.21
C LYS A 229 17.47 6.23 7.67
N LEU A 230 16.63 5.90 8.67
CA LEU A 230 16.43 4.51 9.12
C LEU A 230 15.91 3.61 8.00
N ARG A 231 14.90 4.08 7.25
CA ARG A 231 14.30 3.34 6.14
C ARG A 231 15.30 3.06 5.01
N SER A 232 16.15 4.04 4.69
CA SER A 232 17.24 3.88 3.71
C SER A 232 18.22 2.80 4.15
N VAL A 233 18.68 2.83 5.41
CA VAL A 233 19.61 1.79 5.89
C VAL A 233 18.93 0.41 5.90
N LEU A 234 17.67 0.31 6.34
CA LEU A 234 16.93 -0.94 6.39
C LEU A 234 16.77 -1.63 5.01
N VAL A 235 16.57 -0.85 3.92
CA VAL A 235 16.42 -1.44 2.58
C VAL A 235 17.76 -1.87 1.98
N HIS A 236 18.88 -1.27 2.40
CA HIS A 236 20.20 -1.54 1.84
C HIS A 236 21.04 -2.51 2.69
N GLU A 237 20.74 -2.66 3.98
CA GLU A 237 21.46 -3.53 4.90
C GLU A 237 20.56 -4.65 5.45
N ALA A 238 21.02 -5.89 5.33
CA ALA A 238 20.19 -7.07 5.60
C ALA A 238 19.88 -7.34 7.08
N SER A 239 20.44 -6.58 8.03
CA SER A 239 20.34 -6.91 9.47
C SER A 239 20.38 -5.69 10.38
N SER A 240 19.29 -4.92 10.40
CA SER A 240 19.03 -3.93 11.44
C SER A 240 17.80 -4.35 12.24
N GLU A 241 18.03 -4.96 13.40
CA GLU A 241 16.95 -5.28 14.33
C GLU A 241 16.45 -4.01 15.02
N ALA A 242 15.13 -3.82 15.04
CA ALA A 242 14.52 -2.70 15.73
C ALA A 242 14.48 -2.98 17.24
N SER A 243 15.12 -2.15 18.05
CA SER A 243 14.92 -2.19 19.52
C SER A 243 13.50 -1.79 19.90
N VAL A 244 12.99 -2.28 21.04
CA VAL A 244 11.67 -1.89 21.59
C VAL A 244 11.51 -0.37 21.66
N GLN A 245 12.52 0.33 22.19
CA GLN A 245 12.48 1.79 22.37
C GLN A 245 12.34 2.53 21.03
N LEU A 246 12.99 2.03 19.97
CA LEU A 246 12.86 2.60 18.63
C LEU A 246 11.46 2.39 18.06
N LEU A 247 10.87 1.19 18.21
CA LEU A 247 9.50 0.93 17.77
C LEU A 247 8.50 1.83 18.50
N LEU A 248 8.67 2.03 19.79
CA LEU A 248 7.85 2.95 20.58
C LEU A 248 8.01 4.41 20.13
N ALA A 249 9.25 4.84 19.87
CA ALA A 249 9.54 6.18 19.35
C ALA A 249 8.92 6.43 17.96
N LEU A 250 8.94 5.45 17.07
CA LEU A 250 8.26 5.51 15.77
C LEU A 250 6.73 5.52 15.94
N ALA A 251 6.19 4.68 16.83
CA ALA A 251 4.77 4.60 17.10
C ALA A 251 4.19 5.94 17.58
N GLN A 252 4.89 6.63 18.48
CA GLN A 252 4.47 7.96 18.94
C GLN A 252 4.33 8.95 17.76
N ARG A 253 5.28 8.92 16.81
CA ARG A 253 5.28 9.80 15.63
C ARG A 253 4.21 9.45 14.59
N CYS A 254 3.72 8.20 14.56
CA CYS A 254 2.54 7.84 13.75
C CYS A 254 1.31 8.70 14.08
N ARG A 255 1.23 9.25 15.30
CA ARG A 255 0.13 10.10 15.77
C ARG A 255 0.31 11.59 15.47
N SER A 256 1.42 12.00 14.85
CA SER A 256 1.69 13.40 14.56
C SER A 256 0.57 14.01 13.70
N ARG A 257 0.28 15.29 13.96
CA ARG A 257 -0.64 16.09 13.14
C ARG A 257 -0.04 16.46 11.80
N ARG A 258 1.28 16.34 11.64
CA ARG A 258 2.01 16.60 10.40
C ARG A 258 1.90 15.36 9.50
N PRO A 259 1.22 15.44 8.33
CA PRO A 259 0.98 14.27 7.50
C PRO A 259 2.26 13.61 6.96
N ALA A 260 3.33 14.39 6.74
CA ALA A 260 4.62 13.85 6.30
C ALA A 260 5.21 12.92 7.38
N LEU A 261 5.40 13.44 8.60
CA LEU A 261 5.94 12.67 9.72
C LEU A 261 5.10 11.42 10.05
N SER A 262 3.78 11.57 10.15
CA SER A 262 2.87 10.44 10.44
C SER A 262 2.97 9.35 9.37
N LYS A 263 2.93 9.71 8.08
CA LYS A 263 3.02 8.73 6.99
C LYS A 263 4.38 8.06 6.92
N THR A 264 5.45 8.83 7.04
CA THR A 264 6.82 8.31 7.00
C THR A 264 7.06 7.34 8.17
N SER A 265 6.55 7.67 9.36
CA SER A 265 6.63 6.79 10.54
C SER A 265 5.81 5.51 10.37
N LEU A 266 4.57 5.60 9.89
CA LEU A 266 3.74 4.41 9.59
C LEU A 266 4.40 3.50 8.56
N ARG A 267 5.07 4.08 7.55
CA ARG A 267 5.80 3.34 6.53
C ARG A 267 7.02 2.64 7.11
N ALA A 268 7.80 3.33 7.93
CA ALA A 268 8.94 2.73 8.63
C ALA A 268 8.51 1.56 9.51
N VAL A 269 7.46 1.72 10.33
CA VAL A 269 6.92 0.65 11.18
C VAL A 269 6.51 -0.57 10.34
N MET A 270 5.85 -0.35 9.20
CA MET A 270 5.45 -1.42 8.30
C MET A 270 6.67 -2.14 7.70
N GLU A 271 7.68 -1.39 7.27
CA GLU A 271 8.94 -1.94 6.72
C GLU A 271 9.71 -2.74 7.78
N PHE A 272 9.78 -2.28 9.03
CA PHE A 272 10.35 -3.04 10.14
C PHE A 272 9.56 -4.32 10.46
N ALA A 273 8.23 -4.29 10.31
CA ALA A 273 7.39 -5.46 10.55
C ALA A 273 7.56 -6.53 9.45
N ASP A 274 7.78 -6.12 8.20
CA ASP A 274 7.96 -7.02 7.06
C ASP A 274 9.42 -7.48 6.86
N ALA A 275 10.40 -6.86 7.55
CA ALA A 275 11.81 -7.22 7.44
C ALA A 275 12.08 -8.68 7.89
N ARG A 276 12.56 -9.51 6.94
CA ARG A 276 12.69 -10.98 7.09
C ARG A 276 13.82 -11.46 8.02
N GLY A 277 14.55 -10.58 8.69
CA GLY A 277 15.73 -10.93 9.49
C GLY A 277 15.52 -11.10 10.99
N ALA A 278 14.38 -10.67 11.55
CA ALA A 278 14.21 -10.57 12.99
C ALA A 278 13.58 -11.82 13.66
N THR A 279 13.45 -12.96 13.00
CA THR A 279 12.86 -14.19 13.61
C THR A 279 13.83 -14.93 14.54
N GLY A 280 14.83 -14.23 15.08
CA GLY A 280 15.73 -14.75 16.10
C GLY A 280 15.06 -14.78 17.47
N VAL A 281 15.63 -15.59 18.37
CA VAL A 281 15.32 -15.56 19.81
C VAL A 281 15.64 -14.14 20.32
N GLY A 282 14.61 -13.35 20.63
CA GLY A 282 14.78 -11.98 21.13
C GLY A 282 14.04 -10.86 20.38
N SER A 283 13.09 -11.17 19.49
CA SER A 283 12.27 -10.14 18.82
C SER A 283 11.67 -9.14 19.82
N SER A 284 11.82 -7.85 19.51
CA SER A 284 11.25 -6.73 20.28
C SER A 284 9.75 -6.51 20.06
N TRP A 285 9.17 -7.17 19.06
CA TRP A 285 7.78 -6.95 18.67
C TRP A 285 6.73 -7.36 19.71
N PRO A 286 6.87 -8.48 20.45
CA PRO A 286 5.89 -8.85 21.49
C PRO A 286 5.71 -7.74 22.53
N GLU A 287 6.79 -7.06 22.92
CA GLU A 287 6.77 -5.99 23.92
C GLU A 287 6.26 -4.66 23.35
N ALA A 288 6.56 -4.34 22.08
CA ALA A 288 6.19 -3.06 21.47
C ALA A 288 4.80 -3.06 20.80
N ALA A 289 4.29 -4.22 20.39
CA ALA A 289 3.17 -4.32 19.45
C ALA A 289 1.88 -3.66 19.95
N GLU A 290 1.56 -3.76 21.24
CA GLU A 290 0.34 -3.16 21.81
C GLU A 290 0.33 -1.65 21.61
N VAL A 291 1.45 -0.98 21.96
CA VAL A 291 1.59 0.48 21.80
C VAL A 291 1.59 0.87 20.32
N VAL A 292 2.26 0.10 19.47
CA VAL A 292 2.30 0.34 18.01
C VAL A 292 0.90 0.24 17.41
N VAL A 293 0.13 -0.79 17.78
CA VAL A 293 -1.25 -1.00 17.32
C VAL A 293 -2.15 0.14 17.79
N ALA A 294 -2.10 0.53 19.07
CA ALA A 294 -2.85 1.66 19.59
C ALA A 294 -2.52 2.96 18.84
N CYS A 295 -1.24 3.20 18.52
CA CYS A 295 -0.82 4.37 17.74
C CYS A 295 -1.29 4.31 16.28
N CYS A 296 -1.32 3.14 15.65
CA CYS A 296 -1.89 2.96 14.32
C CYS A 296 -3.39 3.28 14.31
N LEU A 297 -4.15 2.81 15.30
CA LEU A 297 -5.58 3.11 15.44
C LEU A 297 -5.83 4.60 15.66
N ALA A 298 -4.98 5.27 16.45
CA ALA A 298 -5.04 6.72 16.61
C ALA A 298 -4.72 7.47 15.31
N ALA A 299 -3.77 7.00 14.50
CA ALA A 299 -3.38 7.62 13.23
C ALA A 299 -4.50 7.62 12.16
N ILE A 300 -5.41 6.64 12.22
CA ILE A 300 -6.58 6.55 11.33
C ILE A 300 -7.47 7.79 11.43
N ARG A 301 -7.46 8.47 12.58
CA ARG A 301 -8.31 9.63 12.86
C ARG A 301 -7.82 10.92 12.21
N VAL A 302 -6.56 10.99 11.77
CA VAL A 302 -5.91 12.26 11.39
C VAL A 302 -6.26 12.66 9.96
N THR A 303 -5.99 11.81 8.96
CA THR A 303 -6.30 12.10 7.56
C THR A 303 -6.71 10.84 6.79
N LYS A 304 -7.54 10.99 5.75
CA LYS A 304 -7.97 9.88 4.88
C LYS A 304 -6.80 9.14 4.22
N VAL A 305 -5.73 9.86 3.87
CA VAL A 305 -4.55 9.25 3.24
C VAL A 305 -3.73 8.46 4.28
N ALA A 306 -3.56 9.00 5.49
CA ALA A 306 -2.90 8.28 6.58
C ALA A 306 -3.70 7.06 7.03
N ALA A 307 -5.04 7.11 7.01
CA ALA A 307 -5.90 6.00 7.42
C ALA A 307 -5.63 4.70 6.64
N ARG A 308 -5.52 4.77 5.31
CA ARG A 308 -5.21 3.58 4.50
C ARG A 308 -3.82 3.02 4.80
N LEU A 309 -2.85 3.90 4.99
CA LEU A 309 -1.50 3.48 5.34
C LEU A 309 -1.47 2.85 6.73
N ALA A 310 -2.17 3.45 7.71
CA ALA A 310 -2.29 2.92 9.06
C ALA A 310 -2.99 1.56 9.10
N GLU A 311 -4.01 1.32 8.28
CA GLU A 311 -4.63 -0.01 8.14
C GLU A 311 -3.63 -1.05 7.60
N ALA A 312 -2.82 -0.69 6.60
CA ALA A 312 -1.79 -1.57 6.04
C ALA A 312 -0.67 -1.85 7.07
N THR A 313 -0.20 -0.81 7.77
CA THR A 313 0.78 -0.93 8.85
C THR A 313 0.24 -1.81 9.97
N LEU A 314 -1.01 -1.60 10.40
CA LEU A 314 -1.67 -2.43 11.42
C LEU A 314 -1.68 -3.90 11.01
N ALA A 315 -2.05 -4.21 9.77
CA ALA A 315 -2.03 -5.58 9.27
C ALA A 315 -0.61 -6.18 9.27
N ALA A 316 0.42 -5.42 8.93
CA ALA A 316 1.81 -5.89 8.97
C ALA A 316 2.28 -6.18 10.40
N VAL A 317 2.00 -5.27 11.34
CA VAL A 317 2.34 -5.43 12.76
C VAL A 317 1.66 -6.65 13.36
N LEU A 318 0.39 -6.88 13.03
CA LEU A 318 -0.35 -8.06 13.53
C LEU A 318 0.18 -9.36 12.94
N ARG A 319 0.52 -9.41 11.64
CA ARG A 319 1.18 -10.57 11.05
C ARG A 319 2.50 -10.86 11.75
N ARG A 320 3.28 -9.82 12.01
CA ARG A 320 4.58 -9.93 12.69
C ARG A 320 4.42 -10.42 14.12
N HIS A 321 3.52 -9.82 14.90
CA HIS A 321 3.25 -10.24 16.28
C HIS A 321 2.71 -11.69 16.33
N ALA A 322 1.81 -12.06 15.42
CA ALA A 322 1.29 -13.43 15.35
C ALA A 322 2.38 -14.46 14.99
N ALA A 323 3.37 -14.08 14.17
CA ALA A 323 4.51 -14.93 13.84
C ALA A 323 5.50 -15.08 15.01
N ASP A 324 5.70 -14.01 15.79
CA ASP A 324 6.63 -14.01 16.93
C ASP A 324 6.01 -14.61 18.19
N THR A 325 4.68 -14.61 18.31
CA THR A 325 3.94 -15.14 19.46
C THR A 325 2.95 -16.21 19.00
N SER A 326 1.68 -15.85 18.84
CA SER A 326 0.63 -16.71 18.30
C SER A 326 -0.49 -15.86 17.67
N PRO A 327 -1.29 -16.41 16.76
CA PRO A 327 -2.50 -15.74 16.27
C PRO A 327 -3.47 -15.37 17.39
N ALA A 328 -3.53 -16.17 18.47
CA ALA A 328 -4.37 -15.91 19.64
C ALA A 328 -3.91 -14.67 20.43
N ALA A 329 -2.60 -14.56 20.70
CA ALA A 329 -2.03 -13.39 21.36
C ALA A 329 -2.24 -12.10 20.54
N ALA A 330 -2.00 -12.15 19.22
CA ALA A 330 -2.26 -11.02 18.32
C ALA A 330 -3.73 -10.58 18.35
N ALA A 331 -4.65 -11.54 18.31
CA ALA A 331 -6.08 -11.28 18.35
C ALA A 331 -6.53 -10.68 19.68
N GLN A 332 -6.00 -11.16 20.82
CA GLN A 332 -6.28 -10.63 22.15
C GLN A 332 -5.76 -9.21 22.32
N MET A 333 -4.50 -8.95 21.93
CA MET A 333 -3.91 -7.61 21.96
C MET A 333 -4.71 -6.61 21.11
N LEU A 334 -5.08 -6.98 19.88
CA LEU A 334 -5.91 -6.12 19.03
C LEU A 334 -7.29 -5.88 19.63
N THR A 335 -7.89 -6.90 20.27
CA THR A 335 -9.18 -6.77 20.97
C THR A 335 -9.07 -5.79 22.13
N ALA A 336 -8.01 -5.88 22.95
CA ALA A 336 -7.77 -4.94 24.04
C ALA A 336 -7.65 -3.48 23.54
N CYS A 337 -6.89 -3.27 22.46
CA CYS A 337 -6.78 -1.95 21.83
C CYS A 337 -8.14 -1.45 21.31
N ALA A 338 -8.94 -2.32 20.70
CA ALA A 338 -10.27 -1.97 20.21
C ALA A 338 -11.28 -1.68 21.34
N ILE A 339 -11.21 -2.39 22.47
CA ILE A 339 -12.01 -2.10 23.66
C ILE A 339 -11.73 -0.68 24.17
N ALA A 340 -10.46 -0.25 24.16
CA ALA A 340 -10.10 1.13 24.53
C ALA A 340 -10.72 2.17 23.57
N GLU A 341 -10.77 1.88 22.26
CA GLU A 341 -11.44 2.73 21.26
C GLU A 341 -12.97 2.80 21.44
N VAL A 342 -13.60 1.68 21.83
CA VAL A 342 -15.05 1.60 22.13
C VAL A 342 -15.39 2.35 23.41
N SER A 343 -14.53 2.25 24.43
CA SER A 343 -14.73 2.81 25.77
C SER A 343 -14.33 4.29 25.89
N ALA A 344 -13.73 4.86 24.85
CA ALA A 344 -13.36 6.28 24.85
C ALA A 344 -14.58 7.19 25.04
N LYS A 345 -14.40 8.33 25.72
CA LYS A 345 -15.46 9.35 25.96
C LYS A 345 -16.26 9.68 24.68
N VAL A 346 -15.55 9.75 23.56
CA VAL A 346 -16.12 9.82 22.22
C VAL A 346 -15.62 8.61 21.45
N PRO A 347 -16.43 7.54 21.32
CA PRO A 347 -16.06 6.35 20.55
C PRO A 347 -15.68 6.72 19.13
N GLN A 348 -14.75 5.99 18.53
CA GLN A 348 -14.15 6.31 17.23
C GLN A 348 -14.49 5.23 16.20
N PRO A 349 -15.61 5.36 15.45
CA PRO A 349 -16.08 4.30 14.56
C PRO A 349 -15.05 3.85 13.53
N ALA A 350 -14.26 4.78 12.98
CA ALA A 350 -13.24 4.46 11.98
C ALA A 350 -12.12 3.57 12.53
N GLY A 351 -11.65 3.85 13.75
CA GLY A 351 -10.65 3.02 14.44
C GLY A 351 -11.21 1.64 14.77
N VAL A 352 -12.44 1.59 15.28
CA VAL A 352 -13.14 0.33 15.60
C VAL A 352 -13.33 -0.54 14.34
N SER A 353 -13.84 0.03 13.23
CA SER A 353 -13.98 -0.67 11.95
C SER A 353 -12.65 -1.18 11.40
N ALA A 354 -11.57 -0.41 11.52
CA ALA A 354 -10.25 -0.85 11.10
C ALA A 354 -9.73 -2.02 11.95
N ALA A 355 -9.91 -1.95 13.28
CA ALA A 355 -9.55 -3.05 14.17
C ALA A 355 -10.34 -4.33 13.83
N LEU A 356 -11.65 -4.24 13.61
CA LEU A 356 -12.48 -5.38 13.21
C LEU A 356 -12.06 -5.98 11.86
N ARG A 357 -11.74 -5.14 10.86
CA ARG A 357 -11.22 -5.63 9.57
C ARG A 357 -9.85 -6.30 9.73
N ALA A 358 -9.01 -5.80 10.63
CA ALA A 358 -7.71 -6.39 10.94
C ALA A 358 -7.80 -7.71 11.75
N GLN A 359 -8.93 -7.99 12.42
CA GLN A 359 -9.19 -9.28 13.03
C GLN A 359 -9.42 -10.40 12.00
N ALA A 360 -10.02 -10.10 10.84
CA ALA A 360 -10.45 -11.11 9.88
C ALA A 360 -9.32 -12.07 9.42
N PRO A 361 -8.10 -11.61 9.08
CA PRO A 361 -6.99 -12.50 8.71
C PRO A 361 -6.52 -13.43 9.84
N LEU A 362 -6.74 -13.06 11.11
CA LEU A 362 -6.32 -13.86 12.27
C LEU A 362 -7.27 -15.05 12.54
N MET A 363 -8.51 -14.98 12.05
CA MET A 363 -9.55 -15.99 12.35
C MET A 363 -9.17 -17.40 11.87
N GLY A 364 -8.49 -17.51 10.72
CA GLY A 364 -7.99 -18.79 10.22
C GLY A 364 -6.97 -19.43 11.18
N GLY A 365 -6.08 -18.62 11.75
CA GLY A 365 -5.12 -19.08 12.75
C GLY A 365 -5.79 -19.52 14.06
N LEU A 366 -6.82 -18.80 14.51
CA LEU A 366 -7.60 -19.17 15.70
C LEU A 366 -8.34 -20.51 15.51
N ALA A 367 -8.90 -20.75 14.33
CA ALA A 367 -9.57 -22.01 14.02
C ALA A 367 -8.62 -23.21 14.12
N ILE A 368 -7.38 -23.06 13.61
CA ILE A 368 -6.35 -24.09 13.65
C ILE A 368 -5.86 -24.31 15.08
N ALA A 369 -5.53 -23.24 15.80
CA ALA A 369 -5.00 -23.29 17.17
C ALA A 369 -5.98 -23.90 18.18
N ARG A 370 -7.28 -23.88 17.87
CA ARG A 370 -8.34 -24.42 18.73
C ARG A 370 -8.46 -25.95 18.67
N SER A 371 -7.78 -26.61 17.73
CA SER A 371 -7.77 -28.08 17.71
C SER A 371 -7.28 -28.62 19.06
N PRO A 372 -7.98 -29.59 19.69
CA PRO A 372 -7.62 -30.10 21.02
C PRO A 372 -6.23 -30.74 21.09
N ALA A 373 -5.63 -31.04 19.93
CA ALA A 373 -4.28 -31.57 19.82
C ALA A 373 -3.17 -30.49 19.84
N MET A 374 -3.51 -29.19 19.81
CA MET A 374 -2.55 -28.09 19.68
C MET A 374 -2.31 -27.37 21.01
N THR A 375 -1.03 -27.07 21.29
CA THR A 375 -0.63 -26.14 22.34
C THR A 375 -1.15 -24.74 21.98
N GLY A 376 -2.09 -24.21 22.76
CA GLY A 376 -2.71 -22.89 22.52
C GLY A 376 -4.23 -22.90 22.39
N ALA A 377 -4.89 -24.07 22.49
CA ALA A 377 -6.35 -24.16 22.39
C ALA A 377 -7.09 -23.29 23.43
N VAL A 378 -6.56 -23.19 24.65
CA VAL A 378 -7.11 -22.34 25.73
C VAL A 378 -7.00 -20.86 25.37
N GLU A 379 -5.84 -20.40 24.89
CA GLU A 379 -5.63 -19.01 24.47
C GLU A 379 -6.52 -18.65 23.28
N ALA A 380 -6.65 -19.56 22.30
CA ALA A 380 -7.53 -19.39 21.16
C ALA A 380 -9.01 -19.27 21.58
N ALA A 381 -9.46 -20.10 22.53
CA ALA A 381 -10.81 -20.01 23.08
C ALA A 381 -11.06 -18.69 23.84
N ALA A 382 -10.07 -18.24 24.63
CA ALA A 382 -10.13 -16.95 25.31
C ALA A 382 -10.18 -15.78 24.31
N ALA A 383 -9.38 -15.83 23.23
CA ALA A 383 -9.39 -14.83 22.17
C ALA A 383 -10.75 -14.75 21.47
N VAL A 384 -11.34 -15.90 21.11
CA VAL A 384 -12.67 -15.98 20.48
C VAL A 384 -13.75 -15.39 21.40
N THR A 385 -13.69 -15.70 22.70
CA THR A 385 -14.62 -15.16 23.69
C THR A 385 -14.52 -13.64 23.80
N ALA A 386 -13.29 -13.11 23.88
CA ALA A 386 -13.04 -11.68 23.96
C ALA A 386 -13.51 -10.93 22.71
N ILE A 387 -13.24 -11.47 21.50
CA ILE A 387 -13.70 -10.87 20.24
C ILE A 387 -15.22 -10.88 20.15
N SER A 388 -15.85 -12.00 20.55
CA SER A 388 -17.31 -12.11 20.58
C SER A 388 -17.92 -11.03 21.48
N SER A 389 -17.40 -10.87 22.71
CA SER A 389 -17.82 -9.83 23.65
C SER A 389 -17.70 -8.44 23.04
N LEU A 390 -16.52 -8.09 22.50
CA LEU A 390 -16.29 -6.80 21.84
C LEU A 390 -17.30 -6.55 20.71
N CYS A 391 -17.61 -7.55 19.90
CA CYS A 391 -18.56 -7.39 18.81
C CYS A 391 -19.99 -7.15 19.31
N GLN A 392 -20.39 -7.76 20.42
CA GLN A 392 -21.69 -7.49 21.05
C GLN A 392 -21.74 -6.08 21.63
N ASP A 393 -20.71 -5.66 22.37
CA ASP A 393 -20.60 -4.30 22.91
C ASP A 393 -20.72 -3.24 21.80
N ILE A 394 -20.09 -3.50 20.64
CA ILE A 394 -20.20 -2.64 19.45
C ILE A 394 -21.64 -2.60 18.95
N LEU A 395 -22.32 -3.74 18.82
CA LEU A 395 -23.69 -3.81 18.31
C LEU A 395 -24.73 -3.19 19.25
N GLU A 396 -24.46 -3.18 20.55
CA GLU A 396 -25.31 -2.52 21.56
C GLU A 396 -25.10 -1.00 21.58
N ASN A 397 -23.91 -0.52 21.21
CA ASN A 397 -23.59 0.90 21.18
C ASN A 397 -23.98 1.56 19.85
N ARG A 398 -25.14 2.23 19.82
CA ARG A 398 -25.66 2.95 18.63
C ARG A 398 -24.68 3.98 18.03
N ARG A 399 -23.73 4.53 18.79
CA ARG A 399 -22.72 5.49 18.26
C ARG A 399 -21.73 4.80 17.32
N LEU A 400 -21.62 3.49 17.38
CA LEU A 400 -20.76 2.65 16.55
C LEU A 400 -21.51 2.00 15.39
N ALA A 401 -22.71 2.49 15.03
CA ALA A 401 -23.47 2.01 13.88
C ALA A 401 -22.65 1.81 12.58
N PRO A 402 -21.69 2.69 12.23
CA PRO A 402 -20.84 2.47 11.05
C PRO A 402 -20.01 1.18 11.08
N ALA A 403 -19.73 0.62 12.26
CA ALA A 403 -18.94 -0.59 12.45
C ALA A 403 -19.80 -1.87 12.54
N PHE A 404 -21.14 -1.78 12.48
CA PHE A 404 -22.02 -2.94 12.66
C PHE A 404 -21.84 -4.02 11.59
N SER A 405 -21.58 -3.63 10.34
CA SER A 405 -21.33 -4.60 9.26
C SER A 405 -20.07 -5.40 9.52
N ASP A 406 -19.01 -4.73 9.97
CA ASP A 406 -17.72 -5.34 10.28
C ASP A 406 -17.86 -6.27 11.50
N ALA A 407 -18.55 -5.82 12.56
CA ALA A 407 -18.76 -6.61 13.77
C ALA A 407 -19.55 -7.90 13.47
N ARG A 408 -20.61 -7.81 12.67
CA ARG A 408 -21.37 -8.98 12.21
C ARG A 408 -20.53 -9.90 11.32
N SER A 409 -19.67 -9.33 10.47
CA SER A 409 -18.77 -10.11 9.63
C SER A 409 -17.78 -10.91 10.48
N VAL A 410 -17.20 -10.28 11.51
CA VAL A 410 -16.29 -10.93 12.46
C VAL A 410 -17.02 -12.03 13.23
N LEU A 411 -18.21 -11.75 13.79
CA LEU A 411 -19.01 -12.77 14.50
C LEU A 411 -19.34 -14.00 13.64
N ARG A 412 -19.62 -13.81 12.34
CA ARG A 412 -19.85 -14.94 11.42
C ARG A 412 -18.58 -15.72 11.10
N GLY A 413 -17.43 -15.05 11.12
CA GLY A 413 -16.12 -15.65 10.85
C GLY A 413 -15.49 -16.34 12.06
N LEU A 414 -15.95 -16.06 13.28
CA LEU A 414 -15.45 -16.73 14.48
C LEU A 414 -15.71 -18.24 14.40
N PRO A 415 -14.73 -19.09 14.76
CA PRO A 415 -14.94 -20.52 14.89
C PRO A 415 -16.09 -20.73 15.87
N ARG A 416 -17.20 -21.33 15.40
CA ARG A 416 -18.33 -21.62 16.28
C ARG A 416 -17.79 -22.34 17.50
N LEU A 417 -18.18 -21.90 18.69
CA LEU A 417 -18.07 -22.75 19.85
C LEU A 417 -19.03 -23.91 19.58
N GLN A 418 -18.60 -24.90 18.80
CA GLN A 418 -19.22 -26.21 18.86
C GLN A 418 -19.04 -26.59 20.32
N GLU A 419 -20.14 -26.55 21.05
CA GLU A 419 -20.25 -27.13 22.36
C GLU A 419 -19.79 -28.57 22.17
N VAL A 420 -18.54 -28.85 22.52
CA VAL A 420 -18.09 -30.21 22.80
C VAL A 420 -18.71 -30.59 24.15
N THR A 421 -20.00 -30.36 24.32
CA THR A 421 -20.83 -31.03 25.30
C THR A 421 -21.02 -32.42 24.73
N GLY A 422 -20.03 -33.27 24.97
CA GLY A 422 -20.21 -34.54 25.66
C GLY A 422 -21.44 -35.42 25.40
N ASP A 423 -22.17 -35.32 24.29
CA ASP A 423 -23.22 -36.30 23.96
C ASP A 423 -22.65 -37.61 23.39
N GLY A 424 -21.36 -37.86 23.63
CA GLY A 424 -20.70 -39.15 23.39
C GLY A 424 -20.94 -40.18 24.50
N GLN A 425 -22.00 -40.04 25.29
CA GLN A 425 -22.34 -40.97 26.36
C GLN A 425 -23.83 -41.34 26.33
N ASN A 426 -24.28 -41.94 25.21
CA ASN A 426 -25.31 -42.99 25.17
C ASN A 426 -25.57 -43.45 23.72
N CYS A 427 -24.75 -44.38 23.23
CA CYS A 427 -25.09 -45.22 22.07
C CYS A 427 -25.07 -46.70 22.44
N ASP A 428 -25.40 -47.03 23.69
CA ASP A 428 -25.84 -48.38 24.08
C ASP A 428 -27.33 -48.29 24.38
N GLY A 429 -28.18 -48.61 23.40
CA GLY A 429 -29.63 -48.62 23.64
C GLY A 429 -30.50 -48.70 22.40
N GLU A 430 -30.85 -49.93 22.05
CA GLU A 430 -32.09 -50.32 21.35
C GLU A 430 -32.24 -50.01 19.86
N ARG A 431 -31.89 -51.02 19.05
CA ARG A 431 -32.65 -51.37 17.84
C ARG A 431 -34.14 -51.55 18.22
N GLN A 432 -34.97 -50.56 17.92
CA GLN A 432 -36.40 -50.80 17.73
C GLN A 432 -36.71 -50.87 16.23
N ASP A 433 -37.16 -52.06 15.82
CA ASP A 433 -37.76 -52.34 14.53
C ASP A 433 -38.89 -51.34 14.22
N GLN A 434 -38.69 -50.50 13.21
CA GLN A 434 -39.79 -49.79 12.54
C GLN A 434 -40.14 -50.51 11.23
N PRO A 435 -41.41 -50.90 11.01
CA PRO A 435 -41.85 -51.53 9.78
C PRO A 435 -41.96 -50.51 8.63
N PRO A 436 -41.89 -50.97 7.37
CA PRO A 436 -41.86 -50.10 6.20
C PRO A 436 -43.21 -49.42 5.96
N VAL A 437 -43.19 -48.09 5.89
CA VAL A 437 -44.37 -47.29 5.52
C VAL A 437 -44.53 -47.28 3.99
N SER A 438 -45.64 -47.87 3.54
CA SER A 438 -46.08 -47.93 2.15
C SER A 438 -46.27 -46.53 1.53
N ARG A 439 -45.65 -46.32 0.36
CA ARG A 439 -45.89 -45.16 -0.51
C ARG A 439 -47.31 -45.20 -1.08
N LEU A 440 -48.15 -44.25 -0.67
CA LEU A 440 -49.38 -43.90 -1.39
C LEU A 440 -49.08 -42.86 -2.46
N THR A 441 -49.24 -43.28 -3.72
CA THR A 441 -49.21 -42.45 -4.92
C THR A 441 -50.55 -41.72 -5.07
N GLY A 442 -50.57 -40.42 -4.76
CA GLY A 442 -51.69 -39.53 -5.08
C GLY A 442 -51.54 -38.93 -6.48
N LYS A 443 -52.18 -39.54 -7.49
CA LYS A 443 -52.55 -38.88 -8.74
C LYS A 443 -53.54 -37.76 -8.42
N ARG A 444 -53.29 -36.54 -8.90
CA ARG A 444 -54.32 -35.49 -8.98
C ARG A 444 -54.57 -35.20 -10.45
N ALA A 445 -55.79 -35.45 -10.87
CA ALA A 445 -56.38 -35.00 -12.13
C ALA A 445 -57.20 -33.72 -11.86
N GLU A 446 -57.48 -33.03 -12.96
CA GLU A 446 -58.21 -31.76 -13.16
C GLU A 446 -57.40 -30.47 -13.00
#